data_AF-A0A842LIJ4-F1
#
_entry.id   AF-A0A842LIJ4-F1
#
_cell.length_a   1.000
_cell.length_b   1.000
_cell.length_c   1.000
_cell.angle_alpha   90.00
_cell.angle_beta   90.00
_cell.angle_gamma   90.00
#
_symmetry.space_group_name_H-M   'P 1'
#
loop_
_entity.id
_entity.type
_entity.pdbx_description
1 polymer ?
#
loop_
_entity_poly.entity_id
_entity_poly.type
_entity_poly.pdbx_seq_one_letter_code
_entity_poly.pdbx_strand_id
1 'polypeptide(L)' 'MKSLGDYFDEISEDLDEILESIEKAIDLIEEGRSKRALSILAEARDALEELLGYEEIEEEEYEEEDEEDEDEEEE' A
#
# COMPACT_ATOMS: atom_id res chain seq x y z
N MET A 1 -25.42 17.58 -1.32
CA MET A 1 -25.43 16.13 -1.08
C MET A 1 -24.80 15.53 -2.33
N LYS A 2 -23.60 14.96 -2.23
CA LYS A 2 -22.94 14.32 -3.38
C LYS A 2 -23.72 13.06 -3.75
N SER A 3 -23.92 12.84 -5.04
CA SER A 3 -24.52 11.62 -5.58
C SER A 3 -23.51 10.47 -5.50
N LEU A 4 -23.99 9.22 -5.57
CA LEU A 4 -23.09 8.08 -5.70
C LEU A 4 -22.22 8.17 -6.97
N GLY A 5 -22.75 8.77 -8.05
CA GLY A 5 -22.00 9.04 -9.27
C GLY A 5 -20.84 9.99 -9.03
N ASP A 6 -21.08 11.08 -8.28
CA ASP A 6 -20.04 12.07 -7.98
C ASP A 6 -18.84 11.44 -7.24
N TYR A 7 -19.08 10.45 -6.37
CA TYR A 7 -18.00 9.71 -5.71
C TYR A 7 -17.25 8.78 -6.67
N PHE A 8 -17.95 8.14 -7.62
CA PHE A 8 -17.27 7.31 -8.62
C PHE A 8 -16.44 8.15 -9.59
N ASP A 9 -16.93 9.33 -9.96
CA ASP A 9 -16.21 10.27 -10.80
C ASP A 9 -14.92 10.73 -10.10
N GLU A 10 -15.00 11.12 -8.81
CA GLU A 10 -13.82 11.49 -8.00
C GLU A 10 -12.81 10.34 -7.91
N ILE A 11 -13.26 9.11 -7.60
CA ILE A 11 -12.37 7.93 -7.56
C ILE A 11 -11.72 7.67 -8.92
N SER A 12 -12.45 7.89 -10.02
CA SER A 12 -11.91 7.69 -11.36
C SER A 12 -10.85 8.73 -11.73
N GLU A 13 -11.07 9.99 -11.34
CA GLU A 13 -10.09 11.06 -11.53
C GLU A 13 -8.80 10.77 -10.74
N ASP A 14 -8.92 10.36 -9.47
CA ASP A 14 -7.78 10.00 -8.63
C ASP A 14 -7.01 8.79 -9.20
N LEU A 15 -7.71 7.76 -9.71
CA LEU A 15 -7.09 6.61 -10.37
C LEU A 15 -6.34 7.00 -11.64
N ASP A 16 -6.90 7.87 -12.46
CA ASP A 16 -6.27 8.33 -13.69
C ASP A 16 -4.95 9.06 -13.38
N GLU A 17 -4.92 9.92 -12.36
CA GLU A 17 -3.68 10.61 -11.93
C GLU A 17 -2.58 9.65 -11.44
N ILE A 18 -2.97 8.60 -10.72
CA ILE A 18 -2.06 7.54 -10.26
C ILE A 18 -1.49 6.77 -11.48
N LEU A 19 -2.34 6.42 -12.45
CA LEU A 19 -1.91 5.71 -13.66
C LEU A 19 -0.95 6.54 -14.50
N GLU A 20 -1.22 7.84 -14.70
CA GLU A 20 -0.31 8.77 -15.39
C GLU A 20 1.07 8.82 -14.71
N SER A 21 1.10 8.78 -13.38
CA SER A 21 2.34 8.76 -12.60
C SER A 21 3.12 7.47 -12.82
N ILE A 22 2.44 6.32 -12.91
CA ILE A 22 3.05 5.02 -13.20
C ILE A 22 3.61 5.00 -14.64
N GLU A 23 2.85 5.48 -15.62
CA GLU A 23 3.31 5.57 -17.02
C GLU A 23 4.60 6.39 -17.12
N LYS A 24 4.63 7.57 -16.49
CA LYS A 24 5.83 8.41 -16.41
C LYS A 24 7.00 7.72 -15.73
N ALA A 25 6.74 6.90 -14.70
CA ALA A 25 7.80 6.14 -14.05
C ALA A 25 8.36 5.04 -14.97
N ILE A 26 7.51 4.40 -15.78
CA ILE A 26 7.93 3.42 -16.79
C ILE A 26 8.85 4.10 -17.82
N ASP A 27 8.45 5.25 -18.37
CA ASP A 27 9.28 6.02 -19.31
C ASP A 27 10.66 6.34 -18.72
N LEU A 28 10.70 6.74 -17.44
CA LEU A 28 11.96 7.02 -16.75
C LEU A 28 12.83 5.77 -16.54
N ILE A 29 12.22 4.59 -16.38
CA ILE A 29 12.98 3.32 -16.31
C ILE A 29 13.60 3.03 -17.68
N GLU A 30 12.85 3.21 -18.76
CA GLU A 30 13.34 3.01 -20.13
C GLU A 30 14.48 3.99 -20.48
N GLU A 31 14.43 5.22 -19.95
CA GLU A 31 15.51 6.22 -20.04
C GLU A 31 16.73 5.92 -19.14
N GLY A 32 16.70 4.85 -18.33
CA GLY A 32 17.76 4.49 -17.39
C GLY A 32 17.79 5.36 -16.11
N ARG A 33 16.72 6.09 -15.81
CA ARG A 33 16.58 7.00 -14.66
C ARG A 33 15.86 6.34 -13.49
N SER A 34 16.24 5.10 -13.16
CA SER A 34 15.53 4.23 -12.21
C SER A 34 15.34 4.84 -10.82
N LYS A 35 16.29 5.62 -10.29
CA LYS A 35 16.13 6.26 -8.97
C LYS A 35 14.95 7.25 -8.95
N ARG A 36 14.75 8.00 -10.04
CA ARG A 36 13.64 8.95 -10.14
C ARG A 36 12.32 8.21 -10.35
N ALA A 37 12.33 7.16 -11.15
CA ALA A 37 11.17 6.31 -11.34
C ALA A 37 10.68 5.68 -10.02
N LEU A 38 11.61 5.13 -9.22
CA LEU A 38 11.27 4.54 -7.92
C LEU A 38 10.63 5.54 -6.95
N SER A 39 11.07 6.81 -6.94
CA SER A 39 10.44 7.86 -6.13
C SER A 39 8.98 8.09 -6.55
N ILE A 40 8.72 8.16 -7.86
CA ILE A 40 7.37 8.38 -8.40
C ILE A 40 6.48 7.16 -8.13
N LEU A 41 7.03 5.94 -8.25
CA LEU A 41 6.29 4.73 -7.92
C LEU A 41 5.95 4.62 -6.44
N ALA A 42 6.81 5.10 -5.54
CA ALA A 42 6.51 5.16 -4.11
C ALA A 42 5.36 6.14 -3.84
N GLU A 43 5.40 7.34 -4.42
CA GLU A 43 4.32 8.33 -4.32
C GLU A 43 3.00 7.79 -4.89
N ALA A 44 3.04 7.11 -6.04
CA ALA A 44 1.85 6.49 -6.65
C ALA A 44 1.28 5.34 -5.82
N ARG A 45 2.14 4.56 -5.14
CA ARG A 45 1.70 3.52 -4.21
C ARG A 45 0.97 4.15 -3.02
N ASP A 46 1.57 5.16 -2.39
CA ASP A 46 1.00 5.79 -1.20
C ASP A 46 -0.38 6.41 -1.51
N ALA A 47 -0.51 7.05 -2.68
CA ALA A 47 -1.80 7.58 -3.15
C ALA A 47 -2.85 6.48 -3.40
N LEU A 48 -2.43 5.32 -3.93
CA LEU A 48 -3.33 4.19 -4.13
C LEU A 48 -3.78 3.56 -2.80
N GLU A 49 -2.88 3.47 -1.82
CA GLU A 49 -3.20 3.00 -0.47
C GLU A 49 -4.21 3.91 0.22
N GLU A 50 -4.02 5.23 0.12
CA GLU A 50 -4.98 6.24 0.62
C GLU A 50 -6.34 6.10 -0.06
N LEU A 51 -6.37 5.97 -1.39
CA LEU A 51 -7.61 5.83 -2.16
C LEU A 51 -8.39 4.56 -1.79
N LEU A 52 -7.68 3.45 -1.57
CA LEU A 52 -8.28 2.16 -1.22
C LEU A 52 -8.65 2.07 0.28
N GLY A 53 -8.24 3.06 1.08
CA GLY A 53 -8.44 3.03 2.52
C GLY A 53 -7.69 1.88 3.19
N TYR A 54 -6.53 1.49 2.64
CA TYR A 54 -5.63 0.60 3.36
C TYR A 54 -5.00 1.39 4.51
N GLU A 55 -5.43 1.13 5.75
CA GLU A 55 -4.67 1.53 6.92
C GLU A 55 -3.44 0.60 7.02
N GLU A 56 -2.25 1.17 7.18
CA GLU A 56 -1.07 0.41 7.61
C GLU A 56 -1.47 -0.32 8.91
N ILE A 57 -1.70 -1.63 8.81
CA ILE A 57 -1.82 -2.47 10.00
C ILE A 57 -0.42 -2.47 10.60
N GLU A 58 -0.21 -1.67 11.65
CA GLU A 58 0.93 -1.87 12.54
C GLU A 58 0.94 -3.36 12.88
N GLU A 59 2.04 -4.07 12.56
CA GLU A 59 2.26 -5.43 13.02
C GLU A 59 2.16 -5.41 14.56
N GLU A 60 0.98 -5.70 15.10
CA GLU A 60 0.87 -6.17 16.48
C GLU A 60 1.67 -7.47 16.50
N GLU A 61 2.88 -7.39 17.09
CA GLU A 61 3.63 -8.56 17.55
C GLU A 61 2.64 -9.39 18.37
N TYR A 62 2.09 -10.44 17.77
CA TYR A 62 1.49 -11.52 18.53
C TYR A 62 2.63 -12.12 19.31
N GLU A 63 2.78 -11.73 20.58
CA GLU A 63 3.54 -12.49 21.55
C GLU A 63 2.95 -13.91 21.52
N GLU A 64 3.60 -14.82 20.80
CA GLU A 64 3.41 -16.26 21.00
C GLU A 64 3.76 -16.48 22.47
N GLU A 65 2.74 -16.60 23.33
CA GLU A 65 2.88 -17.23 24.64
C GLU A 65 3.38 -18.66 24.36
N ASP A 66 4.70 -18.83 24.40
CA ASP A 66 5.38 -20.09 24.65
C ASP A 66 4.84 -20.58 26.02
N GLU A 67 3.70 -21.28 26.00
CA GLU A 67 3.36 -22.20 27.08
C GLU A 67 4.36 -23.38 26.98
N GLU A 68 5.57 -23.16 27.52
CA GLU A 68 6.43 -24.24 27.99
C GLU A 68 5.68 -24.96 29.12
N ASP A 69 4.85 -25.94 28.77
CA ASP A 69 4.35 -26.95 29.69
C ASP A 69 5.56 -27.77 30.19
N GLU A 70 6.19 -27.28 31.26
CA GLU A 70 6.99 -28.07 32.18
C GLU A 70 6.10 -29.12 32.86
N ASP A 71 6.01 -30.31 32.28
CA ASP A 71 5.68 -31.52 33.05
C ASP A 71 6.91 -32.44 33.05
N GLU A 72 7.93 -32.03 33.80
CA GLU A 72 8.88 -32.97 34.40
C GLU A 72 8.30 -33.55 35.70
N GLU A 73 8.39 -34.88 35.77
CA GLU A 73 8.23 -35.75 36.95
C GLU A 73 6.81 -36.14 37.39
N GLU A 74 6.47 -37.43 37.21
CA GLU A 74 6.29 -38.33 38.36
C GLU A 74 6.73 -39.78 37.99
N GLU A 75 7.54 -40.33 38.91
CA GLU A 75 8.14 -41.68 39.11
C GLU A 75 7.67 -42.92 38.31
#